data_AF-A0A2V9NTK8-F1
#
_entry.id   AF-A0A2V9NTK8-F1
#
_cell.length_a   1.000
_cell.length_b   1.000
_cell.length_c   1.000
_cell.angle_alpha   90.00
_cell.angle_beta   90.00
_cell.angle_gamma   90.00
#
_symmetry.space_group_name_H-M   'P 1'
#
loop_
_entity.id
_entity.type
_entity.pdbx_description
1 polymer ?
#
loop_
_entity_poly.entity_id
_entity_poly.type
_entity_poly.pdbx_seq_one_letter_code
_entity_poly.pdbx_strand_id
1 'polypeptide(L)'
;MAAKRDLEALRKDYAENPQTSAALTRIISSYVGALNDDSKLPVLKQAVEGAPQELANVIPNARRVLEQKEDLNNTLQQTRALVQ
;
A
#
# COMPACT_ATOMS: atom_id res chain seq x y z
N MET A 1 -3.24 -13.33 -3.70
CA MET A 1 -2.96 -12.05 -4.37
C MET A 1 -1.46 -11.78 -4.29
N ALA A 2 -0.81 -11.38 -5.40
CA ALA A 2 0.63 -11.13 -5.45
C ALA A 2 1.09 -10.07 -4.44
N ALA A 3 0.37 -8.95 -4.36
CA ALA A 3 0.67 -7.85 -3.43
C ALA A 3 0.76 -8.29 -1.95
N LYS A 4 -0.04 -9.26 -1.50
CA LYS A 4 0.04 -9.76 -0.12
C LYS A 4 1.36 -10.51 0.12
N ARG A 5 1.81 -11.30 -0.86
CA ARG A 5 3.06 -12.06 -0.79
C ARG A 5 4.29 -11.14 -0.82
N ASP A 6 4.24 -10.07 -1.62
CA ASP A 6 5.33 -9.09 -1.66
C ASP A 6 5.48 -8.37 -0.31
N LEU A 7 4.36 -8.04 0.34
CA LEU A 7 4.37 -7.45 1.69
C LEU A 7 4.87 -8.43 2.77
N GLU A 8 4.57 -9.73 2.63
CA GLU A 8 5.10 -10.78 3.51
C GLU A 8 6.61 -10.98 3.33
N ALA A 9 7.12 -10.87 2.10
CA ALA A 9 8.55 -10.93 1.81
C ALA A 9 9.29 -9.73 2.42
N LEU A 10 8.78 -8.51 2.23
CA LEU A 10 9.28 -7.30 2.88
C LEU A 10 9.33 -7.45 4.40
N ARG A 11 8.30 -8.04 5.02
CA ARG A 11 8.29 -8.28 6.46
C ARG A 11 9.42 -9.19 6.95
N LYS A 12 9.83 -10.15 6.12
CA LYS A 12 10.93 -11.07 6.43
C LYS A 12 12.29 -10.36 6.39
N ASP A 13 12.48 -9.47 5.41
CA ASP A 13 13.75 -8.74 5.21
C ASP A 13 14.05 -7.74 6.34
N TYR A 14 13.02 -7.22 7.01
CA TYR A 14 13.16 -6.30 8.15
C TYR A 14 12.93 -6.95 9.52
N ALA A 15 12.87 -8.29 9.58
CA ALA A 15 12.55 -9.03 10.82
C ALA A 15 13.64 -8.92 11.90
N GLU A 16 14.89 -8.65 11.51
CA GLU A 16 16.04 -8.58 12.42
C GLU A 16 16.07 -7.29 13.25
N ASN A 17 15.40 -6.22 12.80
CA ASN A 17 15.23 -5.00 13.56
C ASN A 17 13.78 -4.90 14.10
N PRO A 18 13.55 -5.10 15.41
CA PRO A 18 12.20 -5.13 15.97
C PRO A 18 11.47 -3.79 15.84
N GLN A 19 12.18 -2.65 15.84
CA GLN A 19 11.58 -1.34 15.62
C GLN A 19 11.12 -1.17 14.16
N THR A 20 11.97 -1.55 13.21
CA THR A 20 11.65 -1.50 11.77
C THR A 20 10.53 -2.48 11.41
N SER A 21 10.54 -3.69 11.98
CA SER A 21 9.49 -4.69 11.78
C SER A 21 8.13 -4.24 12.32
N ALA A 22 8.10 -3.60 13.49
CA ALA A 22 6.88 -3.04 14.08
C ALA A 22 6.34 -1.87 13.25
N ALA A 23 7.22 -0.96 12.82
CA ALA A 23 6.85 0.15 11.94
C ALA A 23 6.28 -0.35 10.61
N LEU A 24 6.94 -1.33 9.98
CA LEU A 24 6.48 -1.94 8.73
C LEU A 24 5.11 -2.63 8.90
N THR A 25 4.89 -3.36 9.99
CA THR A 25 3.60 -3.99 10.28
C THR A 25 2.47 -2.95 10.39
N ARG A 26 2.75 -1.82 11.06
CA ARG A 26 1.80 -0.71 11.17
C ARG A 26 1.50 -0.09 9.81
N ILE A 27 2.53 0.17 9.00
CA ILE A 27 2.41 0.71 7.64
C ILE A 27 1.58 -0.21 6.76
N ILE A 28 1.88 -1.51 6.74
CA ILE A 28 1.12 -2.51 5.96
C ILE A 28 -0.38 -2.45 6.32
N SER A 29 -0.68 -2.43 7.62
CA SER A 29 -2.06 -2.42 8.12
C SER A 29 -2.80 -1.13 7.70
N SER A 30 -2.15 0.03 7.84
CA SER A 30 -2.69 1.31 7.39
C SER A 30 -2.83 1.39 5.87
N TYR A 31 -1.92 0.77 5.12
CA TYR A 31 -1.93 0.76 3.65
C TYR A 31 -3.11 -0.05 3.12
N VAL A 32 -3.31 -1.25 3.65
CA VAL A 32 -4.48 -2.08 3.32
C VAL A 32 -5.77 -1.34 3.71
N GLY A 33 -5.77 -0.64 4.84
CA GLY A 33 -6.89 0.22 5.24
C GLY A 33 -7.20 1.30 4.19
N ALA A 34 -6.18 2.05 3.76
CA ALA A 34 -6.31 3.13 2.78
C ALA A 34 -6.75 2.65 1.39
N LEU A 35 -6.33 1.45 0.95
CA LEU A 35 -6.76 0.88 -0.34
C LEU A 35 -8.25 0.50 -0.39
N ASN A 36 -8.86 0.30 0.78
CA ASN A 36 -10.28 -0.02 0.92
C ASN A 36 -11.13 1.21 1.25
N ASP A 37 -10.52 2.24 1.83
CA ASP A 37 -11.19 3.43 2.32
C ASP A 37 -10.22 4.63 2.31
N ASP A 38 -10.39 5.50 1.32
CA ASP A 38 -9.53 6.66 1.06
C ASP A 38 -9.48 7.64 2.24
N SER A 39 -10.50 7.65 3.11
CA SER A 39 -10.49 8.48 4.32
C SER A 39 -9.38 8.12 5.31
N LYS A 40 -8.76 6.93 5.16
CA LYS A 40 -7.66 6.44 5.98
C LYS A 40 -6.28 6.81 5.45
N LEU A 41 -6.18 7.51 4.32
CA LEU A 41 -4.92 8.05 3.80
C LEU A 41 -4.12 8.88 4.83
N PRO A 42 -4.73 9.74 5.67
CA PRO A 42 -3.99 10.47 6.71
C PRO A 42 -3.33 9.56 7.74
N VAL A 43 -3.99 8.44 8.10
CA VAL A 43 -3.46 7.45 9.06
C VAL A 43 -2.25 6.75 8.47
N LEU A 44 -2.31 6.40 7.19
CA LEU A 44 -1.16 5.86 6.49
C LEU A 44 -0.01 6.88 6.43
N LYS A 45 -0.30 8.15 6.09
CA LYS A 45 0.71 9.20 6.04
C LYS A 45 1.45 9.33 7.38
N GLN A 46 0.73 9.34 8.50
CA GLN A 46 1.32 9.36 9.84
C GLN A 46 2.17 8.11 10.14
N ALA A 47 1.73 6.92 9.70
CA ALA A 47 2.49 5.69 9.87
C ALA A 47 3.80 5.70 9.08
N VAL A 48 3.81 6.32 7.90
CA VAL A 48 5.02 6.48 7.05
C VAL A 48 5.94 7.56 7.61
N GLU A 49 5.42 8.70 8.06
CA GLU A 49 6.22 9.79 8.67
C GLU A 49 6.92 9.35 9.97
N GLY A 50 6.29 8.45 10.74
CA GLY A 50 6.88 7.87 11.95
C GLY A 50 7.79 6.67 11.71
N ALA A 51 8.01 6.26 10.45
CA ALA A 51 8.80 5.09 10.12
C ALA A 51 10.29 5.41 9.97
N PRO A 52 11.19 4.44 10.24
CA PRO A 52 12.60 4.57 9.90
C PRO A 52 12.80 4.92 8.41
N GLN A 53 13.77 5.78 8.12
CA GLN A 53 13.99 6.29 6.76
C GLN A 53 14.30 5.21 5.72
N GLU A 54 14.84 4.07 6.17
CA GLU A 54 15.04 2.85 5.37
C GLU A 54 13.74 2.36 4.72
N LEU A 55 12.60 2.55 5.38
CA LEU A 55 11.29 2.15 4.87
C LEU A 55 10.68 3.17 3.90
N ALA A 56 11.11 4.44 3.95
CA ALA A 56 10.53 5.49 3.12
C ALA A 56 10.73 5.24 1.61
N ASN A 57 11.81 4.54 1.24
CA ASN A 57 12.14 4.24 -0.17
C ASN A 57 11.42 2.99 -0.71
N VAL A 58 10.92 2.11 0.17
CA VAL A 58 10.22 0.87 -0.24
C VAL A 58 8.70 1.02 -0.20
N ILE A 59 8.16 2.01 0.51
CA ILE A 59 6.72 2.23 0.63
C ILE A 59 6.21 2.98 -0.61
N PRO A 60 5.30 2.38 -1.41
CA PRO A 60 4.74 3.05 -2.57
C PRO A 60 3.87 4.25 -2.14
N ASN A 61 3.73 5.24 -3.03
CA ASN A 61 2.81 6.35 -2.79
C ASN A 61 1.36 5.85 -2.92
N ALA A 62 0.65 5.77 -1.79
CA ALA A 62 -0.71 5.24 -1.75
C ALA A 62 -1.73 6.02 -2.58
N ARG A 63 -1.58 7.34 -2.68
CA ARG A 63 -2.47 8.15 -3.52
C ARG A 63 -2.35 7.75 -4.98
N ARG A 64 -1.12 7.55 -5.46
CA ARG A 64 -0.89 7.04 -6.83
C ARG A 64 -1.49 5.66 -7.06
N VAL A 65 -1.42 4.76 -6.08
CA VAL A 65 -1.98 3.41 -6.21
C VAL A 65 -3.52 3.45 -6.27
N LEU A 66 -4.15 4.36 -5.54
CA LEU A 66 -5.60 4.60 -5.64
C LEU A 66 -5.98 5.15 -7.01
N GLU A 67 -5.29 6.18 -7.48
CA GLU A 67 -5.50 6.77 -8.82
C GLU A 67 -5.37 5.68 -9.92
N GLN A 68 -4.32 4.86 -9.86
CA GLN A 68 -4.14 3.73 -10.79
C GLN A 68 -5.27 2.71 -10.73
N LYS A 69 -5.82 2.43 -9.55
CA LYS A 69 -6.95 1.50 -9.39
C LYS A 69 -8.21 2.05 -10.03
N GLU A 70 -8.48 3.35 -9.86
CA GLU A 70 -9.62 4.02 -10.51
C GLU A 70 -9.47 4.01 -12.03
N ASP A 71 -8.30 4.38 -12.54
CA ASP A 71 -8.00 4.36 -13.98
C ASP A 71 -8.17 2.97 -14.60
N LEU A 72 -7.70 1.93 -13.91
CA LEU A 72 -7.85 0.56 -14.36
C LEU A 72 -9.32 0.16 -14.40
N ASN A 73 -10.09 0.54 -13.37
CA ASN A 73 -11.52 0.23 -13.30
C ASN A 73 -12.30 0.93 -14.43
N ASN A 74 -11.96 2.20 -14.72
CA ASN A 74 -12.53 2.94 -15.85
C ASN A 74 -12.21 2.26 -17.18
N THR A 75 -10.95 1.86 -17.38
CA THR A 75 -10.51 1.15 -18.59
C THR A 75 -11.25 -0.19 -18.76
N LEU A 76 -11.43 -0.93 -17.67
CA LEU A 76 -12.17 -2.20 -17.69
C LEU A 76 -13.65 -2.00 -18.01
N GLN A 77 -14.29 -0.95 -17.49
CA GLN A 77 -15.68 -0.63 -17.83
C GLN A 77 -15.82 -0.23 -19.30
N GLN A 78 -14.93 0.62 -19.81
CA GLN A 78 -14.90 1.00 -21.22
C GLN A 78 -14.71 -0.22 -22.12
N THR A 79 -13.75 -1.08 -21.79
CA THR A 79 -13.50 -2.32 -22.55
C THR A 79 -14.74 -3.20 -22.55
N ARG A 80 -15.39 -3.42 -21.40
CA ARG A 80 -16.63 -4.21 -21.31
C ARG A 80 -17.76 -3.62 -22.15
N ALA A 81 -17.89 -2.30 -22.22
CA ALA A 81 -18.89 -1.64 -23.05
C ALA A 81 -18.64 -1.85 -24.56
N LEU A 82 -17.39 -2.07 -24.98
CA LEU A 82 -17.01 -2.32 -26.37
C LEU A 82 -17.19 -3.77 -26.81
N VAL A 83 -17.31 -4.72 -25.87
CA VAL A 83 -17.47 -6.16 -26.17
C VAL A 83 -18.89 -6.67 -25.91
N GLN A 84 -19.85 -5.77 -25.65
CA GLN A 84 -21.29 -6.04 -25.62
C GLN A 84 -21.92 -5.76 -26.98
#